data_AF-A0A6B2GHK6-F1
#
_entry.id   AF-A0A6B2GHK6-F1
#
_cell.length_a   1.000
_cell.length_b   1.000
_cell.length_c   1.000
_cell.angle_alpha   90.00
_cell.angle_beta   90.00
_cell.angle_gamma   90.00
#
_symmetry.space_group_name_H-M   'P 1'
#
loop_
_entity.id
_entity.type
_entity.pdbx_description
1 polymer ?
#
loop_
_entity_poly.entity_id
_entity_poly.type
_entity_poly.pdbx_seq_one_letter_code
_entity_poly.pdbx_strand_id
1 'polypeptide(L)' 'DFSDIENSESILPTGQSGNVLSKHYQDQAQMYVNGQFRPMLLNKKVIQESKDKLVLDPK' A
#
# COMPACT_ATOMS: atom_id res chain seq x y z
N ASP A 1 -9.18 -5.90 -12.85
CA ASP A 1 -10.30 -6.01 -13.81
C ASP A 1 -10.67 -4.59 -14.23
N PHE A 2 -10.77 -4.27 -15.52
CA PHE A 2 -11.15 -2.90 -15.93
C PHE A 2 -12.61 -2.58 -15.64
N SER A 3 -13.44 -3.59 -15.44
CA SER A 3 -14.83 -3.44 -15.02
C SER A 3 -14.99 -3.30 -13.50
N ASP A 4 -13.99 -3.69 -12.73
CA ASP A 4 -13.96 -3.60 -11.26
C ASP A 4 -12.55 -3.24 -10.76
N ILE A 5 -12.24 -1.94 -10.85
CA ILE A 5 -10.93 -1.42 -10.47
C ILE A 5 -10.70 -1.47 -8.96
N GLU A 6 -11.77 -1.50 -8.15
CA GLU A 6 -11.70 -1.46 -6.68
C GLU A 6 -11.28 -2.82 -6.09
N ASN A 7 -11.53 -3.91 -6.81
CA ASN A 7 -11.04 -5.25 -6.47
C ASN A 7 -9.68 -5.58 -7.10
N SER A 8 -8.90 -4.57 -7.49
CA SER A 8 -7.53 -4.77 -7.95
C SER A 8 -6.61 -5.16 -6.80
N GLU A 9 -5.70 -6.10 -7.05
CA GLU A 9 -4.72 -6.56 -6.06
C GLU A 9 -3.29 -6.23 -6.49
N SER A 10 -2.41 -6.05 -5.52
CA SER A 10 -1.00 -5.74 -5.73
C SER A 10 -0.15 -6.30 -4.61
N ILE A 11 1.14 -6.46 -4.86
CA ILE A 11 2.13 -6.80 -3.83
C ILE A 11 3.50 -6.30 -4.27
N LEU A 12 4.30 -5.81 -3.33
CA LEU A 12 5.73 -5.62 -3.57
C LEU A 12 6.51 -6.80 -2.99
N PRO A 13 7.53 -7.33 -3.69
CA PRO A 13 8.33 -8.46 -3.18
C PRO A 13 9.00 -8.23 -1.82
N THR A 14 9.16 -6.98 -1.39
CA THR A 14 9.72 -6.62 -0.08
C THR A 14 8.82 -5.64 0.68
N GLY A 15 8.78 -4.38 0.27
CA GLY A 15 8.13 -3.29 0.96
C GLY A 15 8.21 -2.01 0.14
N GLN A 16 7.51 -0.96 0.57
CA GLN A 16 7.44 0.32 -0.18
C GLN A 16 8.69 1.20 0.00
N SER A 17 9.53 0.94 1.01
CA SER A 17 10.68 1.79 1.32
C SER A 17 12.00 1.14 0.95
N GLY A 18 12.90 1.90 0.31
CA GLY A 18 14.29 1.48 0.10
C GLY A 18 15.22 1.73 1.30
N ASN A 19 14.74 2.39 2.36
CA ASN A 19 15.53 2.66 3.56
C ASN A 19 15.48 1.44 4.50
N VAL A 20 16.62 0.83 4.80
CA VAL A 20 16.74 -0.37 5.65
C VAL A 20 16.21 -0.18 7.08
N LEU A 21 16.14 1.07 7.56
CA LEU A 21 15.61 1.39 8.89
C LEU A 21 14.10 1.66 8.89
N SER A 22 13.46 1.65 7.72
CA SER A 22 12.02 1.89 7.61
C SER A 22 11.22 0.67 8.06
N LYS A 23 10.12 0.90 8.79
CA LYS A 23 9.12 -0.14 9.07
C LYS A 23 8.51 -0.75 7.79
N HIS A 24 8.62 -0.05 6.66
CA HIS A 24 8.09 -0.45 5.35
C HIS A 24 9.17 -0.98 4.39
N TYR A 25 10.34 -1.39 4.89
CA TYR A 25 11.41 -1.94 4.06
C TYR A 25 11.11 -3.34 3.52
N GLN A 26 10.52 -4.19 4.38
CA GLN A 26 10.31 -5.62 4.12
C GLN A 26 8.94 -6.14 4.64
N ASP A 27 8.00 -5.23 4.87
CA ASP A 27 6.70 -5.52 5.50
C ASP A 27 5.75 -6.38 4.65
N GLN A 28 6.02 -6.53 3.35
CA GLN A 28 5.26 -7.35 2.41
C GLN A 28 6.00 -8.62 1.98
N ALA A 29 7.26 -8.81 2.38
CA ALA A 29 8.11 -9.90 1.87
C ALA A 29 7.51 -11.29 2.12
N GLN A 30 7.00 -11.53 3.33
CA GLN A 30 6.39 -12.82 3.67
C GLN A 30 5.09 -13.07 2.89
N MET A 31 4.27 -12.02 2.68
CA MET A 31 3.05 -12.13 1.89
C MET A 31 3.38 -12.52 0.44
N TYR A 32 4.39 -11.88 -0.16
CA TYR A 32 4.85 -12.22 -1.50
C TYR A 32 5.29 -13.69 -1.62
N VAL A 33 6.11 -14.17 -0.68
CA VAL A 33 6.57 -15.58 -0.65
C VAL A 33 5.38 -16.54 -0.52
N ASN A 34 4.34 -16.15 0.22
CA ASN A 34 3.14 -16.95 0.39
C ASN A 34 2.16 -16.86 -0.80
N GLY A 35 2.46 -16.07 -1.84
CA GLY A 35 1.54 -15.78 -2.94
C GLY A 35 0.31 -14.98 -2.51
N GLN A 36 0.41 -14.24 -1.40
CA GLN A 36 -0.66 -13.40 -0.86
C GLN A 36 -0.55 -11.99 -1.43
N PHE A 37 -1.67 -11.47 -1.93
CA PHE A 37 -1.77 -10.12 -2.44
C PHE A 37 -2.60 -9.25 -1.50
N ARG A 38 -2.48 -7.94 -1.66
CA ARG A 38 -3.26 -6.95 -0.91
C ARG A 38 -4.03 -6.05 -1.88
N PRO A 39 -5.19 -5.51 -1.47
CA PRO A 39 -5.96 -4.62 -2.33
C PRO A 39 -5.16 -3.36 -2.68
N MET A 40 -5.25 -2.94 -3.94
CA MET A 40 -4.82 -1.63 -4.40
C MET A 40 -5.98 -0.65 -4.19
N LEU A 41 -5.91 0.13 -3.12
CA LEU A 41 -6.96 1.10 -2.80
C LEU A 41 -6.94 2.26 -3.81
N LEU A 42 -8.02 2.41 -4.59
CA LEU A 42 -8.21 3.50 -5.52
C LEU A 42 -9.38 4.42 -5.11
N ASN A 43 -10.34 3.89 -4.36
CA ASN A 43 -11.45 4.68 -3.85
C ASN A 43 -11.01 5.80 -2.91
N LYS A 44 -11.31 7.04 -3.29
CA LYS A 44 -10.99 8.22 -2.47
C LYS A 44 -11.57 8.16 -1.05
N LYS A 45 -12.81 7.68 -0.88
CA LYS A 45 -13.45 7.64 0.45
C LYS A 45 -12.69 6.70 1.39
N VAL A 46 -12.33 5.52 0.90
CA VAL A 46 -11.55 4.53 1.66
C VAL A 46 -10.16 5.06 2.01
N ILE A 47 -9.46 5.68 1.05
CA ILE A 47 -8.13 6.26 1.30
C ILE A 47 -8.18 7.36 2.37
N GLN A 48 -9.25 8.18 2.38
CA GLN A 48 -9.43 9.26 3.35
C GLN A 48 -9.66 8.77 4.79
N GLU A 49 -10.03 7.50 4.99
CA GLU A 49 -10.17 6.86 6.31
C GLU A 49 -8.83 6.35 6.88
N SER A 50 -7.71 6.55 6.16
CA SER A 50 -6.38 6.21 6.64
C SER A 50 -6.08 6.84 8.01
N LYS A 51 -5.53 6.02 8.91
CA LYS A 51 -5.12 6.45 10.26
C LYS A 51 -4.00 7.48 10.23
N ASP A 52 -3.09 7.35 9.28
CA ASP A 52 -1.93 8.22 9.12
C ASP A 52 -2.28 9.33 8.12
N LYS A 53 -2.58 10.54 8.62
CA LYS A 53 -2.91 11.72 7.81
C LYS A 53 -1.97 12.88 8.13
N LEU A 54 -1.27 13.37 7.11
CA LEU A 54 -0.38 14.53 7.18
C LEU A 54 -0.89 15.61 6.21
N VAL A 55 -1.03 16.84 6.69
CA VAL A 55 -1.34 18.02 5.87
C VAL A 55 -0.09 18.89 5.81
N LEU A 56 0.37 19.20 4.60
CA LEU A 56 1.54 20.04 4.35
C LEU A 56 1.07 21.37 3.78
N ASP A 57 1.28 22.44 4.52
CA ASP A 57 0.99 23.80 4.07
C ASP A 57 2.28 24.51 3.66
N PRO A 58 2.32 25.17 2.48
CA PRO A 58 3.47 25.98 2.09
C PRO A 58 3.60 27.19 3.02
N LYS A 59 4.85 27.60 3.29
CA LYS A 59 5.16 28.86 4.01
C LYS A 59 5.08 30.05 3.07
#